data_AF-A0A4Y9UKP9-F1
#
_entry.id   AF-A0A4Y9UKP9-F1
#
_cell.length_a   1.000
_cell.length_b   1.000
_cell.length_c   1.000
_cell.angle_alpha   90.00
_cell.angle_beta   90.00
_cell.angle_gamma   90.00
#
_symmetry.space_group_name_H-M   'P 1'
#
loop_
_entity.id
_entity.type
_entity.pdbx_description
1 polymer ?
#
loop_
_entity_poly.entity_id
_entity_poly.type
_entity_poly.pdbx_seq_one_letter_code
_entity_poly.pdbx_strand_id
1 'polypeptide(L)' 'MVEGKPAGRGAPTSRAGNRKAGPMINIAECREQAEHYKRLSGASGISKDRADVLKNIARTYVGLAGQLDRLASLARNEQR' A
#
# COMPACT_ATOMS: atom_id res chain seq x y z
N MET A 1 9.47 -53.53 15.15
CA MET A 1 9.56 -53.21 13.71
C MET A 1 8.75 -51.95 13.49
N VAL A 2 9.43 -50.85 13.19
CA VAL A 2 8.83 -49.53 12.94
C VAL A 2 8.44 -49.49 11.46
N GLU A 3 7.13 -49.48 11.17
CA GLU A 3 6.64 -49.19 9.82
C GLU A 3 6.45 -47.68 9.68
N GLY A 4 7.40 -47.06 8.97
CA GLY A 4 7.34 -45.66 8.57
C GLY A 4 6.27 -45.43 7.51
N LYS A 5 5.23 -44.69 7.87
CA LYS A 5 4.18 -44.23 6.95
C LYS A 5 4.73 -43.05 6.12
N PRO A 6 4.71 -43.10 4.78
CA PRO A 6 5.29 -42.04 3.97
C PRO A 6 4.41 -40.80 4.01
N ALA A 7 5.05 -39.65 4.22
CA ALA A 7 4.43 -38.33 4.17
C ALA A 7 3.80 -38.10 2.79
N GLY A 8 2.47 -38.03 2.76
CA GLY A 8 1.71 -37.64 1.59
C GLY A 8 2.14 -36.24 1.14
N ARG A 9 2.64 -36.17 -0.09
CA ARG A 9 2.92 -34.96 -0.86
C ARG A 9 1.78 -33.96 -0.66
N GLY A 10 2.04 -32.88 0.08
CA GLY A 10 1.11 -31.77 0.21
C GLY A 10 0.76 -31.26 -1.18
N ALA A 11 -0.52 -31.24 -1.50
CA ALA A 11 -1.02 -30.68 -2.75
C ALA A 11 -0.50 -29.24 -2.87
N PRO A 12 0.00 -28.82 -4.05
CA PRO A 12 0.33 -27.42 -4.26
C PRO A 12 -0.99 -26.67 -4.15
N THR A 13 -1.16 -25.90 -3.08
CA THR A 13 -2.26 -24.95 -2.98
C THR A 13 -1.96 -23.84 -3.97
N SER A 14 -2.33 -24.07 -5.23
CA SER A 14 -2.49 -23.05 -6.24
C SER A 14 -3.63 -22.12 -5.79
N ARG A 15 -3.36 -21.29 -4.79
CA ARG A 15 -4.12 -20.06 -4.55
C ARG A 15 -3.58 -18.97 -5.45
N ALA A 16 -3.50 -19.27 -6.75
CA ALA A 16 -3.55 -18.27 -7.80
C ALA A 16 -5.01 -17.80 -7.93
N GLY A 17 -5.57 -17.33 -6.81
CA GLY A 17 -6.81 -16.61 -6.82
C GLY A 17 -6.50 -15.28 -7.46
N ASN A 18 -6.96 -15.13 -8.69
CA ASN A 18 -7.23 -13.90 -9.43
C ASN A 18 -7.30 -12.66 -8.52
N ARG A 19 -6.14 -12.16 -8.06
CA ARG A 19 -6.03 -10.83 -7.48
C ARG A 19 -6.18 -9.95 -8.69
N LYS A 20 -7.43 -9.64 -9.06
CA LYS A 20 -7.75 -8.37 -9.71
C LYS A 20 -6.88 -7.38 -8.95
N ALA A 21 -5.84 -6.87 -9.62
CA ALA A 21 -4.98 -5.88 -9.00
C ALA A 21 -5.95 -4.86 -8.42
N GLY A 22 -6.01 -4.76 -7.09
CA GLY A 22 -6.85 -3.74 -6.47
C GLY A 22 -6.51 -2.44 -7.16
N PRO A 23 -7.51 -1.56 -7.44
CA PRO A 23 -7.30 -0.36 -8.23
C PRO A 23 -5.99 0.28 -7.79
N MET A 24 -5.05 0.38 -8.74
CA MET A 24 -3.72 0.88 -8.48
C MET A 24 -3.90 2.28 -7.90
N ILE A 25 -3.39 2.52 -6.69
CA ILE A 25 -3.64 3.78 -5.98
C ILE A 25 -3.30 4.95 -6.89
N ASN A 26 -4.24 5.87 -7.09
CA ASN A 26 -4.06 7.00 -7.98
C ASN A 26 -3.64 8.28 -7.23
N ILE A 27 -3.32 9.33 -7.99
CA ILE A 27 -2.83 10.61 -7.45
C ILE A 27 -3.86 11.24 -6.50
N ALA A 28 -5.16 11.19 -6.85
CA ALA A 28 -6.23 11.79 -6.06
C ALA A 28 -6.43 11.04 -4.74
N GLU A 29 -6.43 9.71 -4.78
CA GLU A 29 -6.51 8.87 -3.58
C GLU A 29 -5.32 9.11 -2.64
N CYS A 30 -4.10 9.24 -3.17
CA CYS A 30 -2.94 9.58 -2.36
C CYS A 30 -3.12 10.93 -1.65
N ARG A 31 -3.64 11.94 -2.35
CA ARG A 31 -3.90 13.27 -1.74
C ARG A 31 -4.99 13.22 -0.68
N GLU A 32 -6.06 12.46 -0.92
CA GLU A 32 -7.14 12.27 0.05
C GLU A 32 -6.63 11.59 1.33
N GLN A 33 -5.87 10.51 1.19
CA GLN A 33 -5.28 9.81 2.33
C GLN A 33 -4.28 10.69 3.08
N ALA A 34 -3.45 11.46 2.37
CA ALA A 34 -2.54 12.41 3.00
C ALA A 34 -3.28 13.41 3.90
N GLU A 35 -4.35 14.02 3.40
CA GLU A 35 -5.17 14.94 4.19
C GLU A 35 -5.90 14.24 5.34
N HIS A 36 -6.38 13.02 5.13
CA HIS A 36 -7.02 12.22 6.18
C HIS A 36 -6.07 11.96 7.35
N TYR A 37 -4.87 11.44 7.07
CA TYR A 37 -3.87 11.17 8.11
C TYR A 37 -3.36 12.45 8.78
N LYS A 38 -3.24 13.54 8.04
CA LYS A 38 -2.89 14.85 8.59
C LYS A 38 -3.95 15.33 9.58
N ARG A 39 -5.24 15.20 9.28
CA ARG A 39 -6.34 15.53 10.20
C ARG A 39 -6.31 14.64 11.45
N LEU A 40 -6.13 13.33 11.28
CA LEU A 40 -6.00 12.39 12.40
C LEU A 40 -4.81 12.73 13.30
N SER A 41 -3.70 13.23 12.75
CA SER A 41 -2.54 13.63 13.54
C SER A 41 -2.77 14.85 14.44
N GLY A 42 -3.80 15.65 14.14
CA GLY A 42 -4.21 16.80 14.94
C GLY A 42 -5.34 16.50 15.92
N ALA A 43 -5.81 15.24 16.00
CA ALA A 43 -6.90 14.88 16.88
C ALA A 43 -6.49 15.03 18.36
N SER A 44 -7.35 15.67 19.14
CA SER A 44 -7.18 15.75 20.60
C SER A 44 -7.23 14.34 21.22
N GLY A 45 -6.39 14.09 22.21
CA GLY A 45 -6.40 12.82 22.96
C GLY A 45 -5.56 11.69 22.36
N ILE A 46 -4.70 11.97 21.37
CA ILE A 46 -3.67 11.03 20.92
C ILE A 46 -2.32 11.35 21.53
N SER A 47 -1.48 10.31 21.70
CA SER A 47 -0.09 10.51 22.13
C SER A 47 0.73 11.22 21.04
N LYS A 48 1.79 11.92 21.46
CA LYS A 48 2.72 12.58 20.55
C LYS A 48 3.32 11.61 19.53
N ASP A 49 3.73 10.42 20.00
CA ASP A 49 4.28 9.36 19.14
C ASP A 49 3.30 8.95 18.03
N ARG A 50 2.03 8.71 18.39
CA ARG A 50 0.99 8.39 17.41
C ARG A 50 0.76 9.54 16.42
N ALA A 51 0.76 10.79 16.89
CA ALA A 51 0.64 11.95 16.03
C ALA A 51 1.80 12.04 15.01
N ASP A 52 3.03 11.77 15.45
CA ASP A 52 4.22 11.80 14.59
C ASP A 52 4.19 10.67 13.55
N VAL A 53 3.76 9.46 13.92
CA VAL A 53 3.53 8.37 12.95
C VAL A 53 2.48 8.76 11.90
N LEU A 54 1.36 9.36 12.32
CA LEU A 54 0.31 9.82 11.40
C LEU A 54 0.82 10.91 10.43
N LYS A 55 1.65 11.85 10.92
CA LYS A 55 2.31 12.85 10.06
C LYS A 55 3.27 12.21 9.06
N ASN A 56 4.00 11.17 9.48
CA ASN A 56 4.90 10.43 8.58
C ASN A 56 4.11 9.76 7.46
N ILE A 57 3.02 9.08 7.80
CA ILE A 57 2.14 8.44 6.82
C ILE A 57 1.57 9.48 5.85
N ALA A 58 1.08 10.61 6.34
CA ALA A 58 0.59 11.70 5.49
C ALA A 58 1.67 12.18 4.49
N ARG A 59 2.91 12.38 4.96
CA ARG A 59 4.04 12.77 4.11
C ARG A 59 4.36 11.71 3.05
N THR A 60 4.31 10.42 3.38
CA THR A 60 4.52 9.32 2.43
C THR A 60 3.49 9.37 1.31
N TYR A 61 2.22 9.57 1.61
CA TYR A 61 1.17 9.69 0.59
C TYR A 61 1.35 10.91 -0.31
N VAL A 62 1.76 12.06 0.22
CA VAL A 62 2.11 13.24 -0.61
C VAL A 62 3.27 12.93 -1.54
N GLY A 63 4.33 12.29 -1.03
CA GLY A 63 5.48 11.87 -1.83
C GLY A 63 5.07 10.91 -2.96
N LEU A 64 4.24 9.92 -2.64
CA LEU A 64 3.72 8.96 -3.62
C LEU A 64 2.87 9.66 -4.70
N ALA A 65 2.01 10.60 -4.33
CA ALA A 65 1.23 11.39 -5.29
C ALA A 65 2.13 12.13 -6.29
N GLY A 66 3.23 12.71 -5.80
CA GLY A 66 4.23 13.37 -6.67
C GLY A 66 4.97 12.40 -7.60
N GLN A 67 5.29 11.20 -7.11
CA GLN A 67 5.91 10.17 -7.93
C GLN A 67 4.96 9.67 -9.04
N LEU A 68 3.68 9.48 -8.72
CA LEU A 68 2.65 9.09 -9.69
C LEU A 68 2.41 10.17 -10.74
N ASP A 69 2.40 11.45 -10.34
CA ASP A 69 2.29 12.58 -11.27
C ASP A 69 3.49 12.68 -12.22
N ARG A 70 4.70 12.49 -11.69
CA ARG A 70 5.92 12.41 -12.50
C ARG A 70 5.89 11.22 -13.46
N LEU A 71 5.44 10.05 -13.01
CA LEU A 71 5.30 8.86 -13.84
C LEU A 71 4.30 9.08 -14.97
N ALA A 72 3.14 9.69 -14.67
CA ALA A 72 2.14 10.04 -15.67
C ALA A 72 2.69 11.06 -16.70
N SER A 73 3.53 11.99 -16.25
CA SER A 73 4.19 12.97 -17.13
C SER A 73 5.22 12.33 -18.06
N LEU A 74 6.03 11.38 -17.55
CA LEU A 74 6.98 10.62 -18.35
C LEU A 74 6.26 9.79 -19.43
N ALA A 75 5.21 9.06 -19.06
CA ALA A 75 4.43 8.25 -20.00
C ALA A 75 3.84 9.07 -21.16
N ARG A 76 3.41 10.32 -20.92
CA ARG A 76 2.92 11.22 -21.97
C ARG A 76 4.03 11.70 -22.91
N ASN A 77 5.24 11.90 -22.38
CA ASN A 77 6.38 12.36 -23.17
C ASN A 77 6.98 11.22 -24.01
N GLU A 78 6.92 9.97 -23.55
CA GLU A 78 7.35 8.78 -24.30
C GLU A 78 6.41 8.43 -25.46
N GLN A 79 5.15 8.85 -25.41
CA GLN A 79 4.15 8.62 -26.46
C GLN A 79 4.21 9.66 -27.61
N ARG A 80 5.11 10.64 -27.53
CA ARG A 80 5.34 11.66 -28.57
C ARG A 80 6.55 11.32 -29.41
#